data_AF-A0A9P6CSK3-F1
#
_entry.id   AF-A0A9P6CSK3-F1
#
_cell.length_a   1.000
_cell.length_b   1.000
_cell.length_c   1.000
_cell.angle_alpha   90.00
_cell.angle_beta   90.00
_cell.angle_gamma   90.00
#
_symmetry.space_group_name_H-M   'P 1'
#
loop_
_entity.id
_entity.type
_entity.pdbx_description
1 polymer ?
#
loop_
_entity_poly.entity_id
_entity_poly.type
_entity_poly.pdbx_seq_one_letter_code
_entity_poly.pdbx_strand_id
1 'polypeptide(L)'
;DADVTFISSDHVTFKIHSVYLNLSTSIGFAQAPQDDASQSEPTLLAESAEVLEIIFQFIEPPPLSRNHKHPSIAELTPELFFQVAEAAEKYVIYGATNISLIRIE
;
A
#
# COMPACT_ATOMS: atom_id res chain seq x y z
N ASP A 1 5.91 -7.95 14.39
CA ASP A 1 5.40 -6.67 14.88
C ASP A 1 5.73 -5.65 13.81
N ALA A 2 4.80 -4.75 13.50
CA ALA A 2 4.96 -3.83 12.39
C ALA A 2 6.05 -2.80 12.71
N ASP A 3 7.03 -2.66 11.82
CA ASP A 3 8.28 -1.93 12.01
C ASP A 3 8.41 -0.69 11.10
N VAL A 4 7.47 -0.50 10.16
CA VAL A 4 7.38 0.68 9.31
C VAL A 4 6.10 1.45 9.60
N THR A 5 6.22 2.77 9.75
CA THR A 5 5.08 3.66 9.98
C THR A 5 4.91 4.63 8.81
N PHE A 6 3.73 4.64 8.21
CA PHE A 6 3.31 5.62 7.21
C PHE A 6 2.22 6.52 7.76
N ILE A 7 2.14 7.75 7.26
CA ILE A 7 1.08 8.70 7.56
C ILE A 7 0.47 9.16 6.24
N SER A 8 -0.85 9.10 6.09
CA SER A 8 -1.56 9.64 4.93
C SER A 8 -1.59 11.18 4.92
N SER A 9 -2.01 11.78 3.80
CA SER A 9 -2.18 13.23 3.71
C SER A 9 -3.30 13.79 4.61
N ASP A 10 -4.25 12.95 5.00
CA ASP A 10 -5.29 13.22 6.00
C ASP A 10 -4.93 12.73 7.42
N HIS A 11 -3.63 12.51 7.68
CA HIS A 11 -3.04 12.25 9.00
C HIS A 11 -3.45 10.94 9.68
N VAL A 12 -3.84 9.93 8.91
CA VAL A 12 -4.08 8.57 9.40
C VAL A 12 -2.77 7.78 9.40
N THR A 13 -2.47 7.11 10.51
CA THR A 13 -1.25 6.32 10.68
C THR A 13 -1.47 4.86 10.31
N PHE A 14 -0.58 4.33 9.48
CA PHE A 14 -0.53 2.93 9.08
C PHE A 14 0.76 2.30 9.60
N LYS A 15 0.67 1.08 10.13
CA LYS A 15 1.81 0.28 10.56
C LYS A 15 1.87 -0.98 9.71
N ILE A 16 2.95 -1.17 8.99
CA ILE A 16 3.14 -2.26 8.03
C ILE A 16 4.41 -3.02 8.39
N HIS A 17 4.42 -4.34 8.18
CA HIS A 17 5.65 -5.12 8.32
C HIS A 17 6.54 -4.95 7.08
N SER A 18 7.78 -4.50 7.27
CA SER A 18 8.78 -4.27 6.22
C SER A 18 8.98 -5.47 5.30
N VAL A 19 8.85 -6.68 5.84
CA VAL A 19 8.94 -7.93 5.07
C VAL A 19 7.94 -7.98 3.92
N TYR A 20 6.71 -7.51 4.10
CA TYR A 20 5.69 -7.52 3.05
C TYR A 20 5.92 -6.42 2.00
N LEU A 21 6.45 -5.26 2.41
CA LEU A 21 6.82 -4.18 1.49
C LEU A 21 7.89 -4.64 0.51
N ASN A 22 8.93 -5.32 1.02
CA ASN A 22 10.04 -5.83 0.22
C ASN A 22 9.63 -6.96 -0.75
N LEU A 23 8.60 -7.73 -0.40
CA LEU A 23 8.08 -8.80 -1.26
C LEU A 23 7.10 -8.29 -2.32
N SER A 24 6.36 -7.22 -2.02
CA SER A 24 5.23 -6.75 -2.84
C SER A 24 5.55 -5.55 -3.72
N THR A 25 6.70 -4.90 -3.49
CA THR A 25 7.15 -3.70 -4.23
C THR A 25 8.65 -3.81 -4.57
N SER A 26 9.10 -3.20 -5.67
CA SER A 26 10.53 -3.19 -6.02
C SER A 26 11.30 -1.97 -5.51
N ILE A 27 10.67 -0.79 -5.44
CA ILE A 27 11.39 0.48 -5.24
C ILE A 27 10.58 1.48 -4.40
N GLY A 28 9.24 1.49 -4.50
CA GLY A 28 8.39 2.59 -4.02
C GLY A 28 8.45 2.89 -2.52
N PHE A 29 8.74 1.89 -1.68
CA PHE A 29 8.86 2.05 -0.22
C PHE A 29 10.27 1.80 0.31
N ALA A 30 11.24 1.49 -0.57
CA ALA A 30 12.57 1.03 -0.19
C ALA A 30 13.51 2.15 0.35
N GLN A 31 12.98 3.33 0.66
CA GLN A 31 13.71 4.41 1.33
C GLN A 31 13.46 4.47 2.84
N ALA A 32 12.92 3.41 3.46
CA ALA A 32 13.01 3.27 4.91
C ALA A 32 14.49 3.04 5.28
N PRO A 33 15.13 3.89 6.12
CA PRO A 33 16.52 3.71 6.50
C PRO A 33 16.69 2.33 7.11
N GLN A 34 17.59 1.52 6.53
CA GLN A 34 17.97 0.20 7.06
C GLN A 34 18.89 0.30 8.29
N ASP A 35 19.17 1.50 8.78
CA ASP A 35 20.03 1.73 9.93
C ASP A 35 19.18 2.17 11.13
N ASP A 36 19.28 1.36 12.19
CA ASP A 36 18.70 1.52 13.52
C ASP A 36 17.20 1.19 13.68
N ALA A 37 16.95 -0.05 14.12
CA ALA A 37 15.67 -0.61 14.59
C ALA A 37 15.10 0.09 15.86
N SER A 38 15.45 1.34 16.10
CA SER A 38 14.93 2.18 17.17
C SER A 38 14.55 3.54 16.60
N GLN A 39 13.27 3.71 16.28
CA GLN A 39 12.64 4.97 15.84
C GLN A 39 12.87 5.33 14.35
N SER A 40 12.38 4.49 13.42
CA SER A 40 12.21 4.96 12.04
C SER A 40 11.13 6.07 12.04
N GLU A 41 11.47 7.27 11.58
CA GLU A 41 10.53 8.38 11.53
C GLU A 41 9.33 8.03 10.63
N PRO A 42 8.10 8.40 11.01
CA PRO A 42 6.92 8.14 10.18
C PRO A 42 7.08 8.80 8.81
N THR A 43 6.88 8.02 7.74
CA THR A 43 6.93 8.54 6.37
C THR A 43 5.58 9.12 5.97
N LEU A 44 5.53 10.42 5.68
CA LEU A 44 4.32 11.08 5.18
C LEU A 44 4.13 10.80 3.68
N LEU A 45 2.95 10.32 3.31
CA LEU A 45 2.54 10.02 1.94
C LEU A 45 1.50 11.05 1.46
N ALA A 46 1.39 11.22 0.14
CA ALA A 46 0.53 12.24 -0.46
C ALA A 46 -0.94 11.77 -0.57
N GLU A 47 -1.13 10.46 -0.54
CA GLU A 47 -2.37 9.74 -0.71
C GLU A 47 -3.23 9.81 0.55
N SER A 48 -4.55 9.82 0.37
CA SER A 48 -5.50 9.76 1.47
C SER A 48 -5.46 8.40 2.16
N ALA A 49 -5.99 8.34 3.39
CA ALA A 49 -6.13 7.09 4.12
C ALA A 49 -6.90 6.03 3.33
N GLU A 50 -7.94 6.45 2.60
CA GLU A 50 -8.77 5.55 1.79
C GLU A 50 -7.97 4.86 0.68
N VAL A 51 -7.12 5.61 -0.03
CA VAL A 51 -6.24 5.06 -1.08
C VAL A 51 -5.18 4.15 -0.45
N LEU A 52 -4.55 4.60 0.64
CA LEU A 52 -3.50 3.84 1.33
C LEU A 52 -4.02 2.52 1.89
N GLU A 53 -5.24 2.51 2.45
CA GLU A 53 -5.86 1.31 2.99
C GLU A 53 -6.05 0.24 1.91
N ILE A 54 -6.44 0.64 0.69
CA ILE A 54 -6.61 -0.29 -0.43
C ILE A 54 -5.26 -0.83 -0.88
N ILE A 55 -4.28 0.03 -1.15
CA ILE A 55 -2.98 -0.43 -1.66
C ILE A 55 -2.21 -1.24 -0.62
N PHE A 56 -2.34 -0.94 0.68
CA PHE A 56 -1.72 -1.73 1.74
C PHE A 56 -2.36 -3.10 1.90
N GLN A 57 -3.64 -3.29 1.59
CA GLN A 57 -4.24 -4.63 1.53
C GLN A 57 -3.66 -5.50 0.40
N PHE A 58 -3.06 -4.91 -0.65
CA PHE A 58 -2.30 -5.67 -1.65
C PHE A 58 -0.93 -6.10 -1.16
N ILE A 59 -0.36 -5.38 -0.19
CA ILE A 59 0.98 -5.62 0.37
C ILE A 59 0.88 -6.60 1.55
N GLU A 60 0.05 -6.27 2.53
CA GLU A 60 -0.19 -7.04 3.73
C GLU A 60 -1.71 -7.30 3.85
N PRO A 61 -2.18 -8.44 3.32
CA PRO A 61 -3.60 -8.79 3.39
C PRO A 61 -4.08 -8.88 4.85
N PRO A 62 -5.30 -8.42 5.17
CA PRO A 62 -5.82 -8.46 6.54
C PRO A 62 -5.86 -9.91 7.07
N PRO A 63 -5.62 -10.14 8.37
CA PRO A 63 -5.65 -11.49 8.96
C PRO A 63 -6.99 -12.20 8.80
N LEU A 64 -8.08 -11.44 8.62
CA LEU A 64 -9.43 -11.94 8.40
C LEU A 64 -9.73 -12.31 6.94
N SER A 65 -8.82 -12.01 6.01
CA SER A 65 -8.90 -12.49 4.62
C SER A 65 -8.60 -13.98 4.61
N ARG A 66 -9.63 -14.80 4.89
CA ARG A 66 -9.54 -16.26 5.03
C ARG A 66 -8.94 -17.00 3.83
N ASN A 67 -8.71 -16.30 2.72
CA ASN A 67 -8.23 -16.85 1.47
C ASN A 67 -6.98 -16.14 0.90
N HIS A 68 -6.32 -15.24 1.65
CA HIS A 68 -5.17 -14.44 1.16
C HIS A 68 -5.44 -13.82 -0.23
N LYS A 69 -6.67 -13.38 -0.47
CA LYS A 69 -7.05 -12.77 -1.75
C LYS A 69 -6.72 -11.30 -1.73
N HIS A 70 -6.26 -10.79 -2.87
CA HIS A 70 -6.20 -9.36 -3.11
C HIS A 70 -7.58 -8.72 -2.91
N PRO A 71 -7.63 -7.46 -2.44
CA PRO A 71 -8.90 -6.76 -2.25
C PRO A 71 -9.63 -6.65 -3.59
N SER A 72 -10.96 -6.74 -3.54
CA SER A 72 -11.78 -6.47 -4.72
C SER A 72 -11.78 -4.97 -4.98
N ILE A 73 -11.39 -4.59 -6.19
CA ILE A 73 -11.49 -3.20 -6.65
C ILE A 73 -12.74 -2.96 -7.53
N ALA A 74 -13.60 -3.98 -7.66
CA ALA A 74 -14.74 -3.94 -8.59
C ALA A 74 -15.84 -2.93 -8.19
N GLU A 75 -15.91 -2.61 -6.90
CA GLU A 75 -16.92 -1.74 -6.30
C GLU A 75 -16.42 -0.31 -6.02
N LEU A 76 -15.17 0.01 -6.41
CA LEU A 76 -14.64 1.36 -6.25
C LEU A 76 -15.36 2.34 -7.17
N THR A 77 -15.52 3.58 -6.70
CA THR A 77 -15.92 4.67 -7.60
C THR A 77 -14.82 4.89 -8.65
N PRO A 78 -15.16 5.43 -9.83
CA PRO A 78 -14.15 5.73 -10.85
C PRO A 78 -13.01 6.60 -10.33
N GLU A 79 -13.32 7.62 -9.55
CA GLU A 79 -12.33 8.55 -8.98
C GLU A 79 -11.37 7.82 -8.05
N LEU A 80 -11.88 7.01 -7.12
CA LEU A 80 -11.06 6.25 -6.18
C LEU A 80 -10.23 5.18 -6.89
N PHE A 81 -10.81 4.53 -7.92
CA PHE A 81 -10.07 3.56 -8.74
C PHE A 81 -8.83 4.20 -9.40
N PHE A 82 -8.97 5.38 -10.02
CA PHE A 82 -7.83 6.04 -10.65
C PHE A 82 -6.77 6.46 -9.64
N GLN A 83 -7.16 6.94 -8.46
CA GLN A 83 -6.21 7.28 -7.40
C GLN A 83 -5.44 6.04 -6.90
N VAL A 84 -6.12 4.91 -6.76
CA VAL A 84 -5.49 3.63 -6.40
C VAL A 84 -4.56 3.14 -7.50
N ALA A 85 -4.95 3.26 -8.77
CA ALA A 85 -4.12 2.85 -9.91
C ALA A 85 -2.84 3.71 -10.00
N GLU A 86 -2.97 5.03 -9.85
CA GLU A 86 -1.84 5.97 -9.83
C GLU A 86 -0.89 5.67 -8.68
N ALA A 87 -1.41 5.49 -7.46
CA ALA A 87 -0.60 5.14 -6.29
C ALA A 87 0.09 3.78 -6.47
N ALA A 88 -0.62 2.77 -7.01
CA ALA A 88 -0.07 1.46 -7.27
C ALA A 88 1.10 1.51 -8.26
N GLU A 89 0.99 2.30 -9.33
CA GLU A 89 2.07 2.52 -10.28
C GLU A 89 3.23 3.29 -9.65
N LYS A 90 2.96 4.41 -8.95
CA LYS A 90 3.95 5.23 -8.25
C LYS A 90 4.79 4.42 -7.26
N TYR A 91 4.16 3.54 -6.49
CA TYR A 91 4.83 2.70 -5.51
C TYR A 91 5.28 1.33 -6.04
N VAL A 92 4.97 1.04 -7.30
CA VAL A 92 5.30 -0.22 -7.97
C VAL A 92 4.77 -1.43 -7.19
N ILE A 93 3.48 -1.38 -6.83
CA ILE A 93 2.76 -2.44 -6.11
C ILE A 93 2.20 -3.43 -7.13
N TYR A 94 2.95 -4.51 -7.38
CA TYR A 94 2.71 -5.41 -8.51
C TYR A 94 1.27 -5.93 -8.61
N GLY A 95 0.69 -6.36 -7.49
CA GLY A 95 -0.68 -6.89 -7.46
C GLY A 95 -1.72 -5.84 -7.86
N ALA A 96 -1.59 -4.63 -7.32
CA ALA A 96 -2.52 -3.53 -7.58
C ALA A 96 -2.36 -2.97 -9.00
N THR A 97 -1.14 -2.82 -9.50
CA THR A 97 -0.87 -2.36 -10.88
C THR A 97 -1.46 -3.32 -11.91
N ASN A 98 -1.20 -4.62 -11.77
CA ASN A 98 -1.71 -5.63 -12.72
C ASN A 98 -3.25 -5.66 -12.75
N ILE A 99 -3.88 -5.62 -11.57
CA ILE A 99 -5.34 -5.64 -11.46
C ILE A 99 -5.97 -4.34 -12.02
N SER A 100 -5.31 -3.19 -11.83
CA SER A 100 -5.77 -1.92 -12.39
C SER A 100 -5.69 -1.91 -13.92
N LEU A 101 -4.61 -2.44 -14.51
CA LEU A 101 -4.46 -2.54 -15.97
C LEU A 101 -5.56 -3.41 -16.60
N ILE A 102 -5.83 -4.58 -16.03
CA ILE A 102 -6.87 -5.50 -16.54
C ILE A 102 -8.27 -4.86 -16.53
N ARG A 103 -8.55 -3.96 -15.59
CA ARG A 103 -9.86 -3.33 -15.46
C ARG A 103 -10.09 -2.19 -16.46
N ILE A 104 -9.01 -1.62 -17.01
CA ILE A 104 -9.06 -0.52 -17.98
C ILE A 104 -9.24 -1.05 -19.42
N GLU A 105 -8.83 -2.29 -19.70
CA GLU A 105 -9.08 -3.00 -20.98
C GLU A 105 -10.54 -3.49 -21.14
#